data_AF-A0A0G1AEG9-F1
#
_entry.id   AF-A0A0G1AEG9-F1
#
_cell.length_a   1.000
_cell.length_b   1.000
_cell.length_c   1.000
_cell.angle_alpha   90.00
_cell.angle_beta   90.00
_cell.angle_gamma   90.00
#
_symmetry.space_group_name_H-M   'P 1'
#
loop_
_entity.id
_entity.type
_entity.pdbx_description
1 polymer ?
#
loop_
_entity_poly.entity_id
_entity_poly.type
_entity_poly.pdbx_seq_one_letter_code
_entity_poly.pdbx_strand_id
1 'polypeptide(L)'
;MKKGFTLIELLVTISIIAILTGFSLVAFNGTKASARDGKRKADLLSIHSALEIYRADFGGYPLATNYPTVLQPNYITAPTDTSPRLYSYKPGTCGTSYCGTYVLCAGLELVTTPADTVCTTAGASCGTNITCTYHISNP
;
A
#
# COMPACT_ATOMS: atom_id res chain seq x y z
N MET A 1 -14.23 9.34 -58.56
CA MET A 1 -15.15 8.32 -58.01
C MET A 1 -14.73 8.06 -56.57
N LYS A 2 -15.60 8.32 -55.59
CA LYS A 2 -15.30 8.04 -54.17
C LYS A 2 -15.62 6.57 -53.91
N LYS A 3 -14.60 5.75 -53.62
CA LYS A 3 -14.80 4.36 -53.18
C LYS A 3 -15.40 4.40 -51.77
N GLY A 4 -16.62 3.93 -51.63
CA GLY A 4 -17.28 3.75 -50.34
C GLY A 4 -16.88 2.40 -49.73
N PHE A 5 -16.93 2.33 -48.40
CA PHE A 5 -16.76 1.07 -47.67
C PHE A 5 -17.87 0.08 -48.02
N THR A 6 -17.51 -1.19 -48.12
CA THR A 6 -18.47 -2.27 -48.33
C THR A 6 -19.18 -2.63 -47.02
N LEU A 7 -20.43 -3.11 -47.11
CA LEU A 7 -21.19 -3.57 -45.93
C LEU A 7 -20.46 -4.70 -45.19
N ILE A 8 -19.74 -5.55 -45.94
CA ILE A 8 -18.97 -6.65 -45.35
C ILE A 8 -17.74 -6.15 -44.59
N GLU A 9 -17.07 -5.10 -45.06
CA GLU A 9 -15.98 -4.46 -44.30
C GLU A 9 -16.50 -3.93 -42.97
N LEU A 10 -17.63 -3.22 -42.96
CA LEU A 10 -18.18 -2.70 -41.72
C LEU A 10 -18.52 -3.83 -40.73
N LEU A 11 -19.08 -4.94 -41.23
CA LEU A 11 -19.47 -6.10 -40.42
C LEU A 11 -18.26 -6.84 -39.82
N VAL A 12 -17.19 -7.02 -40.59
CA VAL A 12 -15.94 -7.62 -40.09
C VAL A 12 -15.27 -6.70 -39.07
N THR A 13 -15.32 -5.39 -39.27
CA THR A 13 -14.65 -4.44 -38.36
C THR A 13 -15.31 -4.41 -36.99
N ILE A 14 -16.65 -4.33 -36.91
CA ILE A 14 -17.35 -4.33 -35.62
C ILE A 14 -17.20 -5.67 -34.88
N SER A 15 -17.09 -6.79 -35.61
CA SER A 15 -16.88 -8.10 -34.98
C SER A 15 -15.46 -8.23 -34.39
N ILE A 16 -14.43 -7.72 -35.07
CA ILE A 16 -13.08 -7.63 -34.51
C ILE A 16 -13.03 -6.71 -33.28
N ILE A 17 -13.68 -5.53 -33.33
CA ILE A 17 -13.73 -4.60 -32.20
C ILE A 17 -14.43 -5.25 -30.99
N ALA A 18 -15.53 -5.99 -31.21
CA ALA A 18 -16.23 -6.69 -30.13
C ALA A 18 -15.35 -7.75 -29.43
N ILE A 19 -14.55 -8.48 -30.21
CA ILE A 19 -13.62 -9.48 -29.67
C ILE A 19 -12.48 -8.81 -28.88
N LEU A 20 -11.84 -7.78 -29.44
CA LEU A 20 -10.70 -7.10 -28.80
C LEU A 20 -11.10 -6.35 -27.51
N THR A 21 -12.28 -5.74 -27.50
CA THR A 21 -12.81 -5.03 -26.31
C THR A 21 -13.15 -6.00 -25.18
N GLY A 22 -13.64 -7.21 -25.49
CA GLY A 22 -13.89 -8.26 -24.50
C GLY A 22 -12.63 -8.70 -23.75
N PHE A 23 -11.50 -8.89 -24.45
CA PHE A 23 -10.23 -9.29 -23.81
C PHE A 23 -9.59 -8.17 -22.97
N SER A 24 -9.78 -6.91 -23.36
CA SER A 24 -9.10 -5.76 -22.73
C SER A 24 -9.54 -5.51 -21.28
N LEU A 25 -10.77 -5.88 -20.91
CA LEU A 25 -11.31 -5.63 -19.57
C LEU A 25 -10.73 -6.56 -18.50
N VAL A 26 -10.38 -7.79 -18.85
CA VAL A 26 -9.92 -8.81 -17.87
C VAL A 26 -8.47 -8.57 -17.44
N ALA A 27 -7.62 -8.05 -18.32
CA ALA A 27 -6.20 -7.82 -18.03
C ALA A 27 -5.92 -6.62 -17.11
N PHE A 28 -6.85 -5.67 -17.00
CA PHE A 28 -6.60 -4.36 -16.37
C PHE A 28 -6.74 -4.33 -14.84
N ASN A 29 -7.41 -5.32 -14.24
CA ASN A 29 -7.71 -5.29 -12.81
C ASN A 29 -6.52 -5.71 -11.94
N GLY A 30 -5.74 -6.70 -12.36
CA GLY A 30 -4.56 -7.18 -11.61
C GLY A 30 -3.39 -6.18 -11.59
N THR A 31 -3.18 -5.45 -12.69
CA THR A 31 -2.08 -4.48 -12.82
C THR A 31 -2.26 -3.28 -11.90
N LYS A 32 -3.49 -2.79 -11.74
CA LYS A 32 -3.81 -1.71 -10.79
C LYS A 32 -3.57 -2.11 -9.34
N ALA A 33 -3.92 -3.34 -8.96
CA ALA A 33 -3.66 -3.86 -7.62
C ALA A 33 -2.15 -4.01 -7.35
N SER A 34 -1.39 -4.51 -8.32
CA SER A 34 0.07 -4.60 -8.23
C SER A 34 0.73 -3.24 -8.05
N ALA A 35 0.30 -2.23 -8.81
CA ALA A 35 0.82 -0.86 -8.69
C ALA A 35 0.55 -0.26 -7.28
N ARG A 36 -0.65 -0.49 -6.73
CA ARG A 36 -0.98 -0.06 -5.36
C ARG A 36 -0.14 -0.79 -4.31
N ASP A 37 0.06 -2.10 -4.46
CA ASP A 37 0.92 -2.86 -3.55
C ASP A 37 2.37 -2.38 -3.59
N GLY A 38 2.89 -2.05 -4.78
CA GLY A 38 4.20 -1.42 -4.95
C GLY A 38 4.29 -0.07 -4.23
N LYS A 39 3.25 0.77 -4.38
CA LYS A 39 3.16 2.06 -3.68
C LYS A 39 3.13 1.88 -2.16
N ARG A 40 2.36 0.94 -1.62
CA ARG A 40 2.30 0.66 -0.17
C ARG A 40 3.65 0.25 0.40
N LYS A 41 4.40 -0.59 -0.30
CA LYS A 41 5.76 -0.97 0.11
C LYS A 41 6.70 0.23 0.13
N ALA A 42 6.65 1.08 -0.90
CA ALA A 42 7.43 2.31 -0.94
C ALA A 42 7.04 3.31 0.16
N ASP A 43 5.75 3.38 0.50
CA ASP A 43 5.24 4.23 1.58
C ASP A 43 5.74 3.76 2.95
N LEU A 44 5.73 2.45 3.21
CA LEU A 44 6.33 1.92 4.45
C LEU A 44 7.83 2.24 4.55
N LEU A 45 8.58 2.15 3.44
CA LEU A 45 10.01 2.52 3.42
C LEU A 45 10.22 4.00 3.70
N SER A 46 9.32 4.85 3.19
CA SER A 46 9.36 6.29 3.45
C SER A 46 9.09 6.58 4.93
N ILE A 47 8.08 5.94 5.53
CA ILE A 47 7.76 6.07 6.96
C ILE A 47 8.91 5.53 7.82
N HIS A 48 9.50 4.39 7.45
CA HIS A 48 10.68 3.84 8.11
C HIS A 48 11.83 4.84 8.11
N SER A 49 12.13 5.45 6.97
CA SER A 49 13.18 6.45 6.86
C SER A 49 12.90 7.67 7.75
N ALA A 50 11.65 8.13 7.81
CA ALA A 50 11.24 9.23 8.68
C ALA A 50 11.38 8.88 10.17
N LEU A 51 11.06 7.64 10.56
CA LEU A 51 11.25 7.12 11.91
C LEU A 51 12.75 7.06 12.30
N GLU A 52 13.62 6.67 11.36
CA GLU A 52 15.07 6.68 11.60
C GLU A 52 15.62 8.09 11.81
N ILE A 53 15.16 9.07 11.01
CA ILE A 53 15.55 10.47 11.20
C ILE A 53 15.03 10.99 12.54
N TYR A 54 13.77 10.71 12.88
CA TYR A 54 13.21 11.08 14.19
C TYR A 54 14.01 10.46 15.35
N ARG A 55 14.42 9.19 15.23
CA ARG A 55 15.27 8.55 16.23
C ARG A 55 16.62 9.25 16.35
N ALA A 56 17.23 9.66 15.24
CA ALA A 56 18.50 10.37 15.26
C ALA A 56 18.41 11.70 16.05
N ASP A 57 17.27 12.39 15.98
CA ASP A 57 17.04 13.66 16.67
C ASP A 57 16.67 13.49 18.14
N PHE A 58 15.84 12.50 18.48
CA PHE A 58 15.24 12.35 19.81
C PHE A 58 15.75 11.15 20.63
N GLY A 59 16.61 10.32 20.04
CA GLY A 59 17.21 9.15 20.68
C GLY A 59 16.29 7.92 20.77
N GLY A 60 15.08 7.96 20.20
CA GLY A 60 14.16 6.82 20.20
C GLY A 60 12.96 7.03 19.27
N TYR A 61 12.13 5.99 19.12
CA TYR A 61 10.94 6.05 18.28
C TYR A 61 9.73 6.63 19.03
N PRO A 62 8.73 7.20 18.31
CA PRO A 62 7.54 7.75 18.93
C PRO A 62 6.72 6.73 19.73
N LEU A 63 6.06 7.20 20.80
CA LEU A 63 4.98 6.44 21.42
C LEU A 63 3.79 6.30 20.46
N ALA A 64 2.99 5.24 20.63
CA ALA A 64 1.79 5.01 19.81
C ALA A 64 0.81 6.20 19.86
N THR A 65 0.73 6.91 20.98
CA THR A 65 -0.14 8.10 21.19
C THR A 65 0.33 9.32 20.40
N ASN A 66 1.62 9.38 20.06
CA ASN A 66 2.24 10.53 19.42
C ASN A 66 2.44 10.30 17.92
N TYR A 67 2.15 9.09 17.43
CA TYR A 67 2.19 8.74 16.02
C TYR A 67 0.81 8.99 15.37
N PRO A 68 0.75 9.50 14.12
CA PRO A 68 1.86 9.98 13.27
C PRO A 68 2.22 11.45 13.51
N THR A 69 1.59 12.13 14.48
CA THR A 69 1.64 13.59 14.62
C THR A 69 3.05 14.13 14.82
N VAL A 70 3.94 13.43 15.51
CA VAL A 70 5.34 13.90 15.69
C VAL A 70 6.21 13.75 14.44
N LEU A 71 5.81 12.89 13.49
CA LEU A 71 6.52 12.73 12.22
C LEU A 71 6.11 13.79 11.19
N GLN A 72 4.94 14.40 11.38
CA GLN A 72 4.36 15.31 10.39
C GLN A 72 4.28 16.76 10.89
N PRO A 73 4.50 17.75 10.01
CA PRO A 73 4.98 17.65 8.63
C PRO A 73 6.52 17.51 8.54
N ASN A 74 7.21 17.48 9.68
CA ASN A 74 8.64 17.75 9.75
C ASN A 74 9.53 16.66 9.13
N TYR A 75 9.11 15.40 9.20
CA TYR A 75 9.91 14.24 8.74
C TYR A 75 9.29 13.56 7.52
N ILE A 76 7.95 13.58 7.42
CA ILE A 76 7.23 13.00 6.29
C ILE A 76 5.89 13.70 6.09
N THR A 77 5.42 13.70 4.84
CA THR A 77 4.01 13.93 4.52
C THR A 77 3.29 12.59 4.45
N ALA A 78 2.24 12.41 5.25
CA ALA A 78 1.47 11.17 5.35
C ALA A 78 1.14 10.65 3.95
N PRO A 79 1.53 9.41 3.64
CA PRO A 79 1.13 8.81 2.39
C PRO A 79 -0.39 8.66 2.38
N THR A 80 -1.02 9.22 1.37
CA THR A 80 -2.46 9.07 1.14
C THR A 80 -2.69 7.83 0.28
N ASP A 81 -3.24 6.77 0.86
CA ASP A 81 -3.82 5.65 0.10
C ASP A 81 -5.34 5.88 0.02
N THR A 82 -5.88 5.89 -1.20
CA THR A 82 -7.34 6.07 -1.43
C THR A 82 -8.12 4.77 -1.20
N SER A 83 -7.46 3.68 -0.86
CA SER A 83 -8.06 2.38 -0.54
C SER A 83 -8.41 2.26 0.94
N PRO A 84 -9.26 1.29 1.35
CA PRO A 84 -9.57 1.07 2.77
C PRO A 84 -8.40 0.49 3.57
N ARG A 85 -7.23 0.27 2.94
CA ARG A 85 -6.05 -0.32 3.55
C ARG A 85 -5.25 0.76 4.25
N LEU A 86 -5.03 0.56 5.54
CA LEU A 86 -4.31 1.50 6.41
C LEU A 86 -2.89 0.99 6.68
N TYR A 87 -1.96 1.94 6.80
CA TYR A 87 -0.64 1.70 7.35
C TYR A 87 -0.73 1.61 8.87
N SER A 88 -0.21 0.54 9.47
CA SER A 88 -0.20 0.34 10.91
C SER A 88 1.19 0.60 11.47
N TYR A 89 1.30 1.45 12.49
CA TYR A 89 2.51 1.60 13.30
C TYR A 89 2.26 0.98 14.66
N LYS A 90 3.15 0.07 15.07
CA LYS A 90 3.15 -0.55 16.39
C LYS A 90 4.53 -0.39 17.02
N PRO A 91 4.69 0.47 18.03
CA PRO A 91 5.94 0.49 18.76
C PRO A 91 6.09 -0.81 19.56
N GLY A 92 7.33 -1.25 19.75
CA GLY A 92 7.68 -2.40 20.57
C GLY A 92 7.91 -1.98 22.02
N THR A 93 9.10 -2.25 22.54
CA THR A 93 9.42 -1.92 23.94
C THR A 93 9.55 -0.41 24.11
N CYS A 94 8.69 0.16 24.97
CA CYS A 94 8.65 1.60 25.23
C CYS A 94 9.04 1.93 26.67
N GLY A 95 9.81 3.00 26.83
CA GLY A 95 9.97 3.71 28.09
C GLY A 95 8.87 4.76 28.30
N THR A 96 9.15 5.81 29.05
CA THR A 96 8.18 6.88 29.35
C THR A 96 7.99 7.89 28.22
N SER A 97 9.01 8.06 27.36
CA SER A 97 9.02 9.11 26.33
C SER A 97 9.23 8.58 24.92
N TYR A 98 9.92 7.43 24.79
CA TYR A 98 10.30 6.86 23.49
C TYR A 98 10.28 5.34 23.53
N CYS A 99 10.24 4.73 22.34
CA CYS A 99 10.32 3.29 22.13
C CYS A 99 11.64 2.89 21.49
N GLY A 100 12.15 1.71 21.85
CA GLY A 100 13.41 1.19 21.33
C GLY A 100 13.26 0.46 20.00
N THR A 101 12.09 -0.13 19.75
CA THR A 101 11.80 -0.90 18.54
C THR A 101 10.41 -0.56 18.00
N TYR A 102 10.13 -0.94 16.76
CA TYR A 102 8.80 -0.81 16.18
C TYR A 102 8.58 -1.81 15.04
N VAL A 103 7.30 -1.99 14.70
CA VAL A 103 6.83 -2.73 13.53
C VAL A 103 5.87 -1.83 12.75
N LEU A 104 6.15 -1.65 11.46
CA LEU A 104 5.24 -1.09 10.49
C LEU A 104 4.59 -2.22 9.70
N CYS A 105 3.28 -2.13 9.50
CA CYS A 105 2.51 -3.14 8.79
C CYS A 105 1.66 -2.54 7.69
N ALA A 106 1.54 -3.26 6.58
CA ALA A 106 0.59 -2.98 5.52
C ALA A 106 -0.11 -4.27 5.08
N GLY A 107 -1.37 -4.14 4.67
CA GLY A 107 -2.09 -5.22 4.00
C GLY A 107 -1.92 -5.05 2.50
N LEU A 108 -1.47 -6.09 1.80
CA LEU A 108 -1.40 -6.11 0.34
C LEU A 108 -2.70 -6.67 -0.28
N GLU A 109 -3.04 -6.21 -1.48
CA GLU A 109 -4.23 -6.64 -2.22
C GLU A 109 -4.04 -7.98 -2.90
N LEU A 110 -2.87 -8.21 -3.50
CA LEU A 110 -2.57 -9.45 -4.21
C LEU A 110 -2.17 -10.59 -3.27
N VAL A 111 -1.71 -10.26 -2.06
CA VAL A 111 -1.32 -11.23 -1.03
C VAL A 111 -2.19 -11.00 0.19
N THR A 112 -3.18 -11.87 0.39
CA THR A 112 -4.11 -11.82 1.52
C THR A 112 -3.90 -12.93 2.55
N THR A 113 -3.15 -13.97 2.19
CA THR A 113 -2.76 -15.08 3.06
C THR A 113 -1.37 -15.63 2.71
N PRO A 114 -0.61 -16.17 3.68
CA PRO A 114 -0.88 -16.13 5.12
C PRO A 114 -0.76 -14.71 5.72
N ALA A 115 -1.37 -14.51 6.89
CA ALA A 115 -1.19 -13.28 7.66
C ALA A 115 0.28 -13.14 8.08
N ASP A 116 0.77 -11.91 8.14
CA ASP A 116 2.09 -11.62 8.64
C ASP A 116 2.13 -11.84 10.16
N THR A 117 2.91 -12.83 10.60
CA THR A 117 2.94 -13.23 12.00
C THR A 117 3.46 -12.11 12.90
N VAL A 118 4.44 -11.32 12.44
CA VAL A 118 5.00 -10.19 13.20
C VAL A 118 3.93 -9.13 13.43
N CYS A 119 3.17 -8.79 12.38
CA CYS A 119 2.04 -7.87 12.49
C CYS A 119 0.94 -8.40 13.42
N THR A 120 0.64 -9.70 13.35
CA THR A 120 -0.39 -10.30 14.22
C THR A 120 0.02 -10.30 15.68
N THR A 121 1.27 -10.66 16.01
CA THR A 121 1.78 -10.64 17.39
C THR A 121 1.85 -9.21 17.95
N ALA A 122 2.14 -8.22 17.11
CA ALA A 122 2.10 -6.81 17.47
C ALA A 122 0.66 -6.24 17.63
N GLY A 123 -0.38 -7.04 17.35
CA GLY A 123 -1.78 -6.58 17.34
C GLY A 123 -2.04 -5.48 16.30
N ALA A 124 -1.29 -5.49 15.20
CA ALA A 124 -1.46 -4.56 14.09
C ALA A 124 -2.68 -4.93 13.24
N SER A 125 -3.47 -3.93 12.87
CA SER A 125 -4.52 -4.05 11.86
C SER A 125 -4.21 -3.12 10.69
N CYS A 126 -4.49 -3.59 9.48
CA CYS A 126 -4.21 -2.86 8.24
C CYS A 126 -5.50 -2.31 7.61
N GLY A 127 -6.47 -2.00 8.46
CA GLY A 127 -7.84 -1.61 8.11
C GLY A 127 -8.89 -2.59 8.66
N THR A 128 -10.17 -2.22 8.55
CA THR A 128 -11.29 -3.04 9.01
C THR A 128 -11.38 -4.32 8.17
N ASN A 129 -11.32 -5.49 8.81
CA ASN A 129 -11.30 -6.80 8.15
C ASN A 129 -10.16 -6.98 7.13
N ILE A 130 -9.05 -6.25 7.30
CA ILE A 130 -7.88 -6.35 6.44
C ILE A 130 -6.72 -6.94 7.23
N THR A 131 -6.32 -8.14 6.80
CA THR A 131 -5.13 -8.82 7.28
C THR A 131 -3.87 -8.11 6.81
N CYS A 132 -2.95 -7.82 7.72
CA CYS A 132 -1.61 -7.37 7.38
C CYS A 132 -0.81 -8.53 6.78
N THR A 133 -0.13 -8.29 5.66
CA THR A 133 0.61 -9.33 4.91
C THR A 133 2.02 -8.90 4.53
N TYR A 134 2.44 -7.71 4.96
CA TYR A 134 3.77 -7.19 4.78
C TYR A 134 4.15 -6.30 5.97
N HIS A 135 5.41 -6.41 6.41
CA HIS A 135 5.95 -5.60 7.49
C HIS A 135 7.34 -5.05 7.20
N ILE A 136 7.70 -4.00 7.92
CA ILE A 136 9.07 -3.50 8.09
C ILE A 136 9.25 -3.26 9.59
N SER A 137 10.30 -3.80 10.19
CA SER A 137 10.60 -3.63 11.61
C SER A 137 12.05 -3.21 11.80
N ASN A 138 12.31 -2.44 12.87
CA ASN A 138 13.67 -2.19 13.34
C ASN A 138 13.93 -3.02 14.62
N PRO A 139 15.04 -3.78 14.68
CA PRO A 139 15.43 -4.58 15.85
C PRO A 139 15.81 -3.76 17.08
#